data_AF-A0A2H9P324-F1
#
_entry.id   AF-A0A2H9P324-F1
#
_cell.length_a   1.000
_cell.length_b   1.000
_cell.length_c   1.000
_cell.angle_alpha   90.00
_cell.angle_beta   90.00
_cell.angle_gamma   90.00
#
_symmetry.space_group_name_H-M   'P 1'
#
loop_
_entity.id
_entity.type
_entity.pdbx_description
1 polymer ?
#
loop_
_entity_poly.entity_id
_entity_poly.type
_entity_poly.pdbx_seq_one_letter_code
_entity_poly.pdbx_strand_id
1 'polypeptide(L)'
;MQLDEKIQAHLVSVWRESKNFFSIGGKEGMLVLTNKHLMFIHKTEAKMRWWQAIRQRQVISFLKSKNTMIRHDGYDESNLMEDIKNEKNIQLSFDDILNISHEEKEWGSILLLEYKKDGKQQKYQYSIAQDWVKYPVKEPTKYMKVDWEPFVQYIKDRQKFTK
;
A
#
# COMPACT_ATOMS: atom_id res chain seq x y z
N MET A 1 17.66 0.49 1.57
CA MET A 1 17.21 1.77 0.96
C MET A 1 18.41 2.63 0.64
N GLN A 2 18.28 3.52 -0.33
CA GLN A 2 19.33 4.50 -0.65
C GLN A 2 19.26 5.69 0.32
N LEU A 3 20.38 6.35 0.60
CA LEU A 3 20.48 7.43 1.60
C LEU A 3 19.56 8.64 1.32
N ASP A 4 19.26 8.90 0.06
CA ASP A 4 18.40 9.98 -0.43
C ASP A 4 16.94 9.53 -0.65
N GLU A 5 16.59 8.32 -0.21
CA GLU A 5 15.24 7.80 -0.33
C GLU A 5 14.33 8.37 0.77
N LYS A 6 13.23 8.99 0.38
CA LYS A 6 12.31 9.73 1.26
C LYS A 6 10.86 9.30 1.06
N ILE A 7 10.15 9.11 2.16
CA ILE A 7 8.73 8.77 2.17
C ILE A 7 7.91 9.96 1.66
N GLN A 8 7.11 9.72 0.63
CA GLN A 8 6.20 10.69 0.01
C GLN A 8 4.78 10.48 0.51
N ALA A 9 4.37 9.22 0.61
CA ALA A 9 3.11 8.83 1.21
C ALA A 9 3.24 7.49 1.93
N HIS A 10 2.45 7.28 2.97
CA HIS A 10 2.28 5.94 3.53
C HIS A 10 0.89 5.77 4.11
N LEU A 11 0.30 4.61 3.80
CA LEU A 11 -1.08 4.28 4.09
C LEU A 11 -1.11 3.01 4.93
N VAL A 12 -1.89 3.01 6.01
CA VAL A 12 -2.06 1.86 6.90
C VAL A 12 -3.37 1.13 6.61
N SER A 13 -3.52 -0.08 7.15
CA SER A 13 -4.70 -0.92 6.96
C SER A 13 -5.04 -1.16 5.47
N VAL A 14 -4.01 -1.25 4.64
CA VAL A 14 -4.14 -1.60 3.23
C VAL A 14 -4.30 -3.12 3.12
N TRP A 15 -5.43 -3.56 2.60
CA TRP A 15 -5.71 -4.94 2.30
C TRP A 15 -5.20 -5.28 0.90
N ARG A 16 -4.26 -6.21 0.80
CA ARG A 16 -3.71 -6.69 -0.46
C ARG A 16 -4.23 -8.08 -0.78
N GLU A 17 -4.81 -8.23 -1.96
CA GLU A 17 -5.33 -9.49 -2.48
C GLU A 17 -4.73 -9.81 -3.83
N SER A 18 -4.36 -11.08 -4.03
CA SER A 18 -3.93 -11.55 -5.34
C SER A 18 -5.14 -11.70 -6.25
N LYS A 19 -5.01 -11.28 -7.51
CA LYS A 19 -6.03 -11.50 -8.54
C LYS A 19 -5.91 -12.87 -9.24
N ASN A 20 -4.99 -13.72 -8.79
CA ASN A 20 -4.81 -15.07 -9.34
C ASN A 20 -5.84 -16.05 -8.73
N PHE A 21 -6.39 -16.96 -9.54
CA PHE A 21 -7.51 -17.87 -9.22
C PHE A 21 -7.29 -18.84 -8.03
N PHE A 22 -6.06 -18.98 -7.53
CA PHE A 22 -5.70 -19.94 -6.47
C PHE A 22 -5.25 -19.28 -5.15
N SER A 23 -5.31 -17.95 -5.01
CA SER A 23 -4.92 -17.31 -3.75
C SER A 23 -6.05 -17.31 -2.74
N ILE A 24 -5.81 -17.96 -1.59
CA ILE A 24 -6.70 -17.92 -0.43
C ILE A 24 -6.28 -16.75 0.48
N GLY A 25 -7.20 -15.80 0.66
CA GLY A 25 -7.08 -14.72 1.63
C GLY A 25 -6.21 -13.52 1.20
N GLY A 26 -6.48 -12.38 1.82
CA GLY A 26 -5.69 -11.16 1.67
C GLY A 26 -4.72 -10.95 2.85
N LYS A 27 -3.89 -9.92 2.72
CA LYS A 27 -2.95 -9.49 3.77
C LYS A 27 -3.16 -8.02 4.08
N GLU A 28 -3.33 -7.70 5.37
CA GLU A 28 -3.29 -6.31 5.83
C GLU A 28 -1.84 -5.84 5.97
N GLY A 29 -1.53 -4.65 5.50
CA GLY A 29 -0.21 -4.05 5.68
C GLY A 29 -0.24 -2.54 5.51
N MET A 30 0.95 -1.97 5.37
CA MET A 30 1.14 -0.59 4.97
C MET A 30 1.59 -0.55 3.51
N LEU A 31 1.06 0.39 2.76
CA LEU A 31 1.58 0.74 1.44
C LEU A 31 2.40 2.02 1.60
N VAL A 32 3.69 1.94 1.31
CA VAL A 32 4.63 3.05 1.47
C VAL A 32 5.18 3.43 0.11
N LEU A 33 4.99 4.69 -0.26
CA LEU A 33 5.52 5.29 -1.48
C LEU A 33 6.70 6.18 -1.11
N THR A 34 7.88 5.84 -1.60
CA THR A 34 9.05 6.71 -1.51
C THR A 34 9.22 7.48 -2.81
N ASN A 35 10.30 8.26 -2.93
CA ASN A 35 10.71 8.86 -4.20
C ASN A 35 11.32 7.87 -5.20
N LYS A 36 11.54 6.60 -4.82
CA LYS A 36 12.22 5.60 -5.66
C LYS A 36 11.49 4.26 -5.77
N HIS A 37 10.75 3.89 -4.73
CA HIS A 37 10.15 2.57 -4.63
C HIS A 37 8.70 2.66 -4.15
N LEU A 38 7.94 1.66 -4.56
CA LEU A 38 6.67 1.30 -3.93
C LEU A 38 6.92 0.09 -3.04
N MET A 39 6.50 0.17 -1.79
CA MET A 39 6.72 -0.89 -0.81
C MET A 39 5.42 -1.33 -0.15
N PHE A 40 5.27 -2.64 0.05
CA PHE A 40 4.19 -3.21 0.85
C PHE A 40 4.76 -3.90 2.08
N ILE A 41 4.47 -3.31 3.24
CA ILE A 41 4.97 -3.73 4.55
C ILE A 41 3.86 -4.48 5.28
N HIS A 42 3.91 -5.81 5.29
CA HIS A 42 2.99 -6.67 6.02
C HIS A 42 3.54 -7.12 7.37
N LYS A 43 4.86 -7.13 7.53
CA LYS A 43 5.56 -7.37 8.79
C LYS A 43 6.26 -6.09 9.20
N THR A 44 5.74 -5.43 10.23
CA THR A 44 6.29 -4.15 10.71
C THR A 44 6.61 -4.25 12.19
N GLU A 45 7.68 -3.57 12.59
CA GLU A 45 8.04 -3.34 14.00
C GLU A 45 7.33 -2.12 14.60
N ALA A 46 6.47 -1.45 13.82
CA ALA A 46 5.66 -0.34 14.31
C ALA A 46 4.76 -0.78 15.48
N LYS A 47 4.77 0.02 16.55
CA LYS A 47 4.04 -0.30 17.78
C LYS A 47 2.53 -0.37 17.51
N MET A 48 1.85 -1.36 18.10
CA MET A 48 0.39 -1.53 17.96
C MET A 48 -0.41 -0.27 18.35
N ARG A 49 0.04 0.48 19.38
CA ARG A 49 -0.59 1.74 19.78
C ARG A 49 -0.49 2.82 18.70
N TRP A 50 0.66 2.90 18.02
CA TRP A 50 0.85 3.80 16.88
C TRP A 50 -0.08 3.41 15.72
N TRP A 51 -0.12 2.12 15.38
CA TRP A 51 -1.01 1.60 14.33
C TRP A 51 -2.48 1.97 14.58
N GLN A 52 -2.97 1.78 15.81
CA GLN A 52 -4.35 2.11 16.19
C GLN A 52 -4.65 3.61 16.04
N ALA A 53 -3.75 4.47 16.51
CA ALA A 53 -3.90 5.92 16.41
C ALA A 53 -3.89 6.39 14.95
N ILE A 54 -2.94 5.90 14.15
CA ILE A 54 -2.80 6.29 12.74
C ILE A 54 -3.96 5.78 11.89
N ARG A 55 -4.47 4.56 12.12
CA ARG A 55 -5.67 4.07 11.44
C ARG A 55 -6.85 5.05 11.63
N GLN A 56 -7.09 5.50 12.87
CA GLN A 56 -8.19 6.44 13.15
C GLN A 56 -7.97 7.80 12.46
N ARG A 57 -6.75 8.36 12.55
CA ARG A 57 -6.41 9.63 11.90
C ARG A 57 -6.53 9.55 10.38
N GLN A 58 -6.06 8.45 9.78
CA GLN A 58 -6.18 8.20 8.35
C GLN A 58 -7.63 8.18 7.90
N VAL A 59 -8.52 7.48 8.62
CA VAL A 59 -9.95 7.47 8.30
C VAL A 59 -10.53 8.89 8.34
N ILE A 60 -10.23 9.67 9.38
CA ILE A 60 -10.68 11.06 9.49
C ILE A 60 -10.12 11.92 8.35
N SER A 61 -8.85 11.72 7.98
CA SER A 61 -8.21 12.41 6.85
C SER A 61 -8.96 12.12 5.55
N PHE A 62 -9.28 10.85 5.28
CA PHE A 62 -10.00 10.45 4.06
C PHE A 62 -11.46 10.89 4.00
N LEU A 63 -12.11 11.05 5.16
CA LEU A 63 -13.43 11.67 5.21
C LEU A 63 -13.39 13.18 4.87
N LYS A 64 -12.27 13.87 5.15
CA LYS A 64 -12.08 15.29 4.82
C LYS A 64 -11.56 15.49 3.40
N SER A 65 -10.61 14.67 2.98
CA SER A 65 -9.97 14.70 1.67
C SER A 65 -9.61 13.28 1.28
N LYS A 66 -10.12 12.82 0.14
CA LYS A 66 -9.88 11.46 -0.36
C LYS A 66 -8.44 11.23 -0.82
N ASN A 67 -7.60 12.26 -0.87
CA ASN A 67 -6.25 12.19 -1.42
C ASN A 67 -5.37 11.20 -0.64
N THR A 68 -4.80 10.23 -1.37
CA THR A 68 -3.93 9.16 -0.83
C THR A 68 -2.48 9.59 -0.61
N MET A 69 -2.08 10.78 -1.07
CA MET A 69 -0.74 11.35 -0.86
C MET A 69 -0.62 11.99 0.53
N ILE A 70 -0.69 11.16 1.58
CA ILE A 70 -0.59 11.59 2.99
C ILE A 70 0.59 10.93 3.70
N ARG A 71 1.09 11.62 4.73
CA ARG A 71 2.13 11.12 5.63
C ARG A 71 1.61 11.15 7.07
N HIS A 72 1.88 10.09 7.81
CA HIS A 72 1.64 10.04 9.24
C HIS A 72 2.92 10.34 10.03
N ASP A 73 2.73 10.91 11.22
CA ASP A 73 3.78 11.13 12.21
C ASP A 73 4.17 9.80 12.88
N GLY A 74 5.42 9.68 13.34
CA GLY A 74 5.87 8.53 14.13
C GLY A 74 6.23 7.27 13.33
N TYR A 75 6.26 7.35 12.00
CA TYR A 75 6.89 6.35 11.11
C TYR A 75 7.71 7.05 10.03
N ASP A 76 9.02 6.81 10.04
CA ASP A 76 9.98 7.51 9.18
C ASP A 76 10.83 6.55 8.34
N GLU A 77 11.82 7.11 7.62
CA GLU A 77 12.74 6.33 6.79
C GLU A 77 13.55 5.30 7.60
N SER A 78 13.86 5.57 8.88
CA SER A 78 14.58 4.63 9.74
C SER A 78 13.71 3.43 10.09
N ASN A 79 12.42 3.67 10.39
CA ASN A 79 11.46 2.58 10.60
C ASN A 79 11.28 1.73 9.34
N LEU A 80 11.13 2.39 8.18
CA LEU A 80 11.01 1.71 6.90
C LEU A 80 12.25 0.87 6.59
N MET A 81 13.45 1.41 6.85
CA MET A 81 14.72 0.69 6.67
C MET A 81 14.82 -0.59 7.51
N GLU A 82 14.27 -0.59 8.72
CA GLU A 82 14.22 -1.80 9.55
C GLU A 82 13.20 -2.80 8.98
N ASP A 83 11.99 -2.33 8.66
CA ASP A 83 10.92 -3.19 8.16
C ASP A 83 11.30 -3.88 6.84
N ILE A 84 11.98 -3.20 5.91
CA ILE A 84 12.37 -3.80 4.63
C ILE A 84 13.45 -4.88 4.74
N LYS A 85 14.13 -5.02 5.88
CA LYS A 85 15.05 -6.15 6.12
C LYS A 85 14.29 -7.48 6.18
N ASN A 86 12.98 -7.44 6.45
CA ASN A 86 12.14 -8.63 6.45
C ASN A 86 11.76 -9.01 5.00
N GLU A 87 12.27 -10.14 4.53
CA GLU A 87 12.04 -10.68 3.17
C GLU A 87 10.55 -10.91 2.81
N LYS A 88 9.65 -10.95 3.80
CA LYS A 88 8.20 -11.09 3.57
C LYS A 88 7.56 -9.79 3.11
N ASN A 89 8.22 -8.66 3.34
CA ASN A 89 7.83 -7.37 2.81
C ASN A 89 8.26 -7.25 1.35
N ILE A 90 7.59 -6.39 0.62
CA ILE A 90 7.85 -6.20 -0.81
C ILE A 90 8.38 -4.81 -1.04
N GLN A 91 9.46 -4.71 -1.78
CA GLN A 91 10.02 -3.47 -2.31
C GLN A 91 10.08 -3.62 -3.84
N LEU A 92 9.50 -2.66 -4.56
CA LEU A 92 9.49 -2.63 -6.01
C LEU A 92 10.09 -1.31 -6.48
N SER A 93 11.06 -1.36 -7.40
CA SER A 93 11.42 -0.17 -8.17
C SER A 93 10.21 0.23 -9.02
N PHE A 94 10.06 1.52 -9.32
CA PHE A 94 9.01 1.95 -10.24
C PHE A 94 9.14 1.29 -11.61
N ASP A 95 10.37 1.02 -12.07
CA ASP A 95 10.62 0.37 -13.35
C ASP A 95 10.25 -1.14 -13.34
N ASP A 96 10.10 -1.77 -12.16
CA ASP A 96 9.65 -3.17 -12.04
C ASP A 96 8.11 -3.30 -12.13
N ILE A 97 7.40 -2.18 -12.02
CA ILE A 97 5.94 -2.11 -12.11
C ILE A 97 5.53 -2.14 -13.58
N LEU A 98 4.91 -3.24 -14.01
CA LEU A 98 4.42 -3.41 -15.37
C LEU A 98 3.17 -2.56 -15.65
N ASN A 99 2.27 -2.51 -14.67
CA ASN A 99 1.05 -1.72 -14.77
C ASN A 99 0.61 -1.27 -13.37
N ILE A 100 0.14 -0.02 -13.29
CA ILE A 100 -0.47 0.55 -12.11
C ILE A 100 -1.65 1.41 -12.53
N SER A 101 -2.81 1.13 -11.95
CA SER A 101 -4.06 1.83 -12.24
C SER A 101 -4.96 1.80 -11.02
N HIS A 102 -6.08 2.49 -11.08
CA HIS A 102 -7.10 2.43 -10.03
C HIS A 102 -8.48 2.21 -10.63
N GLU A 103 -9.41 1.77 -9.77
CA GLU A 103 -10.80 1.54 -10.11
C GLU A 103 -11.69 1.91 -8.93
N GLU A 104 -12.78 2.62 -9.22
CA GLU A 104 -13.83 2.91 -8.24
C GLU A 104 -14.90 1.81 -8.26
N LYS A 105 -15.17 1.20 -7.10
CA LYS A 105 -16.30 0.27 -6.91
C LYS A 105 -17.35 0.89 -6.00
N GLU A 106 -18.54 0.32 -6.03
CA GLU A 106 -19.63 0.73 -5.12
C GLU A 106 -19.22 0.66 -3.65
N TRP A 107 -18.43 -0.36 -3.29
CA TRP A 107 -18.00 -0.66 -1.92
C TRP A 107 -16.66 0.00 -1.51
N GLY A 108 -15.87 0.54 -2.44
CA GLY A 108 -14.55 1.10 -2.12
C GLY A 108 -13.69 1.39 -3.36
N SER A 109 -12.56 2.07 -3.15
CA SER A 109 -11.60 2.40 -4.22
C SER A 109 -10.43 1.43 -4.21
N ILE A 110 -10.04 0.95 -5.39
CA ILE A 110 -9.03 -0.10 -5.57
C ILE A 110 -7.84 0.47 -6.33
N LEU A 111 -6.63 0.18 -5.84
CA LEU A 111 -5.38 0.29 -6.59
C LEU A 111 -5.03 -1.08 -7.17
N LEU A 112 -4.84 -1.15 -8.48
CA LEU A 112 -4.41 -2.35 -9.21
C LEU A 112 -2.93 -2.24 -9.51
N LEU A 113 -2.18 -3.28 -9.17
CA LEU A 113 -0.73 -3.32 -9.37
C LEU A 113 -0.33 -4.63 -10.03
N GLU A 114 0.49 -4.51 -11.05
CA GLU A 114 1.07 -5.63 -11.76
C GLU A 114 2.58 -5.43 -11.86
N TYR A 115 3.35 -6.45 -11.48
CA TYR A 115 4.80 -6.39 -11.49
C TYR A 115 5.40 -7.79 -11.72
N LYS A 116 6.67 -7.84 -12.11
CA LYS A 116 7.41 -9.11 -12.19
C LYS A 116 8.13 -9.37 -10.88
N LYS A 117 8.00 -10.59 -10.35
CA LYS A 117 8.82 -11.09 -9.25
C LYS A 117 9.24 -12.52 -9.56
N ASP A 118 10.54 -12.79 -9.47
CA ASP A 118 11.15 -14.10 -9.77
C ASP A 118 10.73 -14.65 -11.16
N GLY A 119 10.70 -13.76 -12.15
CA GLY A 119 10.28 -14.07 -13.53
C GLY A 119 8.77 -14.32 -13.72
N LYS A 120 7.97 -14.29 -12.65
CA LYS A 120 6.52 -14.48 -12.69
C LYS A 120 5.79 -13.15 -12.57
N GLN A 121 4.78 -12.98 -13.41
CA GLN A 121 3.88 -11.85 -13.35
C GLN A 121 2.92 -12.00 -12.17
N GLN A 122 2.88 -10.98 -11.32
CA GLN A 122 2.06 -10.93 -10.12
C GLN A 122 1.02 -9.83 -10.31
N LYS A 123 -0.25 -10.13 -10.07
CA LYS A 123 -1.34 -9.15 -10.10
C LYS A 123 -1.97 -9.05 -8.73
N TYR A 124 -1.97 -7.86 -8.16
CA TYR A 124 -2.55 -7.57 -6.87
C TYR A 124 -3.54 -6.42 -6.96
N GLN A 125 -4.54 -6.47 -6.10
CA GLN A 125 -5.39 -5.33 -5.78
C GLN A 125 -5.12 -4.89 -4.34
N TYR A 126 -5.20 -3.58 -4.13
CA TYR A 126 -5.03 -2.94 -2.84
C TYR A 126 -6.22 -2.05 -2.56
N SER A 127 -6.77 -2.15 -1.35
CA SER A 127 -7.88 -1.34 -0.88
C SER A 127 -7.65 -0.96 0.57
N ILE A 128 -8.20 0.16 1.03
CA ILE A 128 -8.02 0.62 2.41
C ILE A 128 -9.18 0.09 3.24
N ALA A 129 -8.91 -0.87 4.13
CA ALA A 129 -9.90 -1.45 5.01
C ALA A 129 -10.29 -0.46 6.12
N GLN A 130 -11.59 -0.30 6.33
CA GLN A 130 -12.14 0.53 7.40
C GLN A 130 -12.49 -0.32 8.63
N ASP A 131 -13.06 -1.50 8.42
CA ASP A 131 -13.54 -2.41 9.46
C ASP A 131 -13.27 -3.88 9.10
N TRP A 132 -13.28 -4.77 10.10
CA TRP A 132 -12.94 -6.20 9.96
C TRP A 132 -13.90 -7.08 10.76
N VAL A 133 -14.14 -8.28 10.23
CA VAL A 133 -14.56 -9.43 11.03
C VAL A 133 -13.31 -10.11 11.60
N LYS A 134 -13.40 -10.69 12.80
CA LYS A 134 -12.27 -11.36 13.47
C LYS A 134 -12.34 -12.89 13.43
N TYR A 135 -13.52 -13.46 13.19
CA TYR A 135 -13.79 -14.90 13.22
C TYR A 135 -14.73 -15.30 12.08
N PRO A 136 -14.54 -16.46 11.43
CA PRO A 136 -13.48 -17.45 11.65
C PRO A 136 -12.11 -17.05 11.10
N VAL A 137 -12.06 -16.11 10.14
CA VAL A 137 -10.83 -15.55 9.57
C VAL A 137 -10.93 -14.03 9.57
N LYS A 138 -9.80 -13.34 9.83
CA LYS A 138 -9.77 -11.87 9.79
C LYS A 138 -9.87 -11.38 8.35
N GLU A 139 -10.96 -10.73 8.01
CA GLU A 139 -11.20 -10.15 6.68
C GLU A 139 -11.86 -8.76 6.81
N PRO A 140 -11.59 -7.83 5.89
CA PRO A 140 -12.28 -6.55 5.89
C PRO A 140 -13.76 -6.71 5.54
N THR A 141 -14.61 -6.01 6.28
CA THR A 141 -16.06 -5.94 6.01
C THR A 141 -16.47 -4.63 5.34
N LYS A 142 -15.58 -3.63 5.39
CA LYS A 142 -15.82 -2.30 4.82
C LYS A 142 -14.52 -1.70 4.32
N TYR A 143 -14.59 -0.98 3.22
CA TYR A 143 -13.46 -0.31 2.59
C TYR A 143 -13.74 1.19 2.44
N MET A 144 -12.67 1.98 2.42
CA MET A 144 -12.73 3.41 2.18
C MET A 144 -12.83 3.71 0.69
N LYS A 145 -13.53 4.80 0.35
CA LYS A 145 -13.43 5.44 -0.97
C LYS A 145 -12.37 6.52 -0.90
N VAL A 146 -11.30 6.35 -1.66
CA VAL A 146 -10.12 7.23 -1.68
C VAL A 146 -9.68 7.52 -3.10
N ASP A 147 -9.02 8.65 -3.30
CA ASP A 147 -8.49 9.07 -4.58
C ASP A 147 -7.07 8.53 -4.75
N TRP A 148 -6.95 7.47 -5.55
CA TRP A 148 -5.68 6.84 -5.91
C TRP A 148 -4.97 7.56 -7.06
N GLU A 149 -5.62 8.48 -7.78
CA GLU A 149 -5.04 9.11 -8.98
C GLU A 149 -3.70 9.80 -8.68
N PRO A 150 -3.54 10.64 -7.64
CA PRO A 150 -2.27 11.28 -7.36
C PRO A 150 -1.14 10.28 -7.05
N PHE A 151 -1.48 9.17 -6.41
CA PHE A 151 -0.53 8.10 -6.06
C PHE A 151 -0.06 7.35 -7.31
N VAL A 152 -0.99 7.01 -8.21
CA VAL A 152 -0.70 6.37 -9.50
C VAL A 152 0.14 7.29 -10.37
N GLN A 153 -0.25 8.56 -10.49
CA GLN A 153 0.44 9.54 -11.32
C GLN A 153 1.88 9.76 -10.83
N TYR A 154 2.09 9.85 -9.51
CA TYR A 154 3.42 10.03 -8.93
C TYR A 154 4.42 8.95 -9.38
N ILE A 155 3.96 7.70 -9.43
CA ILE A 155 4.77 6.55 -9.86
C ILE A 155 5.03 6.64 -11.37
N LYS A 156 3.98 6.82 -12.18
CA LYS A 156 4.10 6.89 -13.64
C LYS A 156 5.04 7.99 -14.11
N ASP A 157 4.98 9.17 -13.49
CA ASP A 157 5.87 10.31 -13.79
C ASP A 157 7.36 10.00 -13.59
N ARG A 158 7.67 8.96 -12.80
CA ARG A 158 9.03 8.56 -12.42
C ARG A 158 9.46 7.24 -13.02
N GLN A 159 8.57 6.55 -13.74
CA GLN A 159 8.96 5.40 -14.53
C GLN A 159 9.78 5.87 -15.72
N LYS A 160 10.92 5.22 -15.95
CA LYS A 160 11.68 5.44 -17.17
C LYS A 160 10.97 4.70 -18.29
N PHE A 161 10.03 5.37 -18.96
CA PHE A 161 9.47 4.84 -20.19
C PHE A 161 10.63 4.59 -21.17
N THR A 162 10.92 3.32 -21.45
CA THR A 162 11.69 2.99 -22.63
C THR A 162 10.77 3.32 -23.79
N LYS A 163 11.02 4.45 -24.46
CA LYS A 163 10.41 4.76 -25.76
C LYS A 163 10.74 3.67 -26.77
#